data_AF-A0A9E0XS24-F1
#
_entry.id   AF-A0A9E0XS24-F1
#
_cell.length_a   1.000
_cell.length_b   1.000
_cell.length_c   1.000
_cell.angle_alpha   90.00
_cell.angle_beta   90.00
_cell.angle_gamma   90.00
#
_symmetry.space_group_name_H-M   'P 1'
#
loop_
_entity.id
_entity.type
_entity.pdbx_description
1 polymer ?
#
loop_
_entity_poly.entity_id
_entity_poly.type
_entity_poly.pdbx_seq_one_letter_code
_entity_poly.pdbx_strand_id
1 'polypeptide(L)'
;MASIRARTDTGMLFLDFRYQGIRCREQTLLADSSINRKRLSKLAEKIEEKIALGEFNYREFFPGSKNAGKFDIPEPSATVVTQAVSGMGRQDVGSTPLFKEFAEVWYAEKSVEWRTSHKKTIRDDINKRLVPRFGDMEVGVITKAA
;
A
#
# COMPACT_ATOMS: atom_id res chain seq x y z
N MET A 1 -7.14 -1.21 12.39
CA MET A 1 -7.07 -0.71 13.77
C MET A 1 -5.72 -1.05 14.39
N ALA A 2 -5.09 -0.07 15.01
CA ALA A 2 -3.89 -0.15 15.79
C ALA A 2 -4.19 -0.89 17.10
N SER A 3 -3.29 -1.77 17.51
CA SER A 3 -3.40 -2.52 18.75
C SER A 3 -2.22 -2.22 19.67
N ILE A 4 -2.51 -2.11 20.97
CA ILE A 4 -1.51 -1.84 22.01
C ILE A 4 -1.30 -3.12 22.79
N ARG A 5 -0.05 -3.59 22.82
CA ARG A 5 0.31 -4.82 23.53
C ARG A 5 1.57 -4.59 24.35
N ALA A 6 1.72 -5.36 25.42
CA ALA A 6 2.96 -5.40 26.19
C ALA A 6 3.85 -6.52 25.65
N ARG A 7 5.16 -6.27 25.56
CA ARG A 7 6.14 -7.29 25.23
C ARG A 7 6.44 -8.11 26.48
N THR A 8 6.41 -9.43 26.37
CA THR A 8 6.57 -10.35 27.51
C THR A 8 8.01 -10.44 28.04
N ASP A 9 8.99 -10.03 27.24
CA ASP A 9 10.42 -10.03 27.56
C ASP A 9 10.85 -8.76 28.35
N THR A 10 10.35 -7.58 27.97
CA THR A 10 10.76 -6.29 28.58
C THR A 10 9.65 -5.56 29.33
N GLY A 11 8.40 -6.05 29.29
CA GLY A 11 7.27 -5.39 29.94
C GLY A 11 6.91 -4.02 29.36
N MET A 12 7.48 -3.68 28.21
CA MET A 12 7.27 -2.40 27.53
C MET A 12 6.10 -2.49 26.54
N LEU A 13 5.34 -1.41 26.44
CA LEU A 13 4.24 -1.30 25.50
C LEU A 13 4.76 -1.07 24.08
N PHE A 14 4.08 -1.63 23.09
CA PHE A 14 4.32 -1.37 21.69
C PHE A 14 3.01 -1.17 20.94
N LEU A 15 3.08 -0.38 19.87
CA LEU A 15 1.99 -0.16 18.92
C LEU A 15 2.14 -1.11 17.73
N ASP A 16 1.08 -1.81 17.36
CA ASP A 16 1.03 -2.65 16.15
C ASP A 16 -0.10 -2.16 15.26
N PHE A 17 0.26 -1.58 14.12
CA PHE A 17 -0.68 -1.03 13.14
C PHE A 17 -0.18 -1.29 11.72
N ARG A 18 -1.03 -1.00 10.72
CA ARG A 18 -0.65 -1.06 9.31
C ARG A 18 -0.71 0.33 8.70
N TYR A 19 0.32 0.68 7.93
CA TYR A 19 0.39 1.91 7.16
C TYR A 19 0.96 1.59 5.78
N GLN A 20 0.29 2.06 4.71
CA GLN A 20 0.62 1.74 3.32
C GLN A 20 0.80 0.23 3.04
N GLY A 21 -0.05 -0.61 3.64
CA GLY A 21 0.02 -2.07 3.52
C GLY A 21 1.14 -2.75 4.33
N ILE A 22 2.07 -1.98 4.90
CA ILE A 22 3.20 -2.46 5.71
C ILE A 22 2.79 -2.52 7.18
N ARG A 23 3.08 -3.65 7.84
CA ARG A 23 2.91 -3.80 9.29
C ARG A 23 4.02 -3.04 10.03
N CYS A 24 3.62 -2.10 10.85
CA CYS A 24 4.48 -1.27 11.69
C CYS A 24 4.32 -1.71 13.14
N ARG A 25 5.44 -2.10 13.76
CA ARG A 25 5.50 -2.48 15.18
C ARG A 25 6.48 -1.57 15.90
N GLU A 26 5.94 -0.54 16.53
CA GLU A 26 6.73 0.50 17.17
C GLU A 26 6.81 0.28 18.67
N GLN A 27 8.02 0.02 19.15
CA GLN A 27 8.29 -0.14 20.57
C GLN A 27 8.29 1.22 21.25
N THR A 28 7.73 1.28 22.45
CA THR A 28 7.77 2.47 23.29
C THR A 28 8.59 2.18 24.54
N LEU A 29 9.13 3.23 25.16
CA LEU A 29 9.85 3.13 26.44
C LEU A 29 8.88 3.10 27.64
N LEU A 30 7.57 2.96 27.40
CA LEU A 30 6.56 3.00 28.44
C LEU A 30 6.30 1.60 28.99
N ALA A 31 6.49 1.45 30.30
CA ALA A 31 6.11 0.24 31.02
C ALA A 31 4.59 0.00 30.96
N ASP A 32 4.19 -1.26 31.04
CA ASP A 32 2.79 -1.65 31.10
C ASP A 32 2.10 -1.10 32.36
N SER A 33 1.35 -0.01 32.20
CA SER A 33 0.48 0.56 33.23
C SER A 33 -0.80 1.08 32.60
N SER A 34 -1.88 1.15 33.37
CA SER A 34 -3.18 1.66 32.88
C SER A 34 -3.10 3.09 32.37
N ILE A 35 -2.28 3.94 32.99
CA ILE A 35 -2.05 5.34 32.59
C ILE A 35 -1.29 5.37 31.24
N ASN A 36 -0.23 4.58 31.10
CA ASN A 36 0.56 4.53 29.87
C ASN A 36 -0.23 3.93 28.71
N ARG A 37 -1.05 2.91 28.96
CA ARG A 37 -1.98 2.35 27.96
C ARG A 37 -2.99 3.38 27.48
N LYS A 38 -3.59 4.17 28.38
CA LYS A 38 -4.50 5.26 27.99
C LYS A 38 -3.80 6.32 27.15
N ARG A 39 -2.56 6.69 27.49
CA ARG A 39 -1.74 7.62 26.70
C ARG A 39 -1.45 7.06 25.29
N LEU A 40 -1.06 5.79 25.20
CA LEU A 40 -0.85 5.12 23.92
C LEU A 40 -2.14 4.99 23.11
N SER A 41 -3.30 4.76 23.74
CA SER A 41 -4.60 4.67 23.05
C SER A 41 -4.92 5.97 22.32
N LYS A 42 -4.79 7.11 23.01
CA LYS A 42 -4.99 8.42 22.39
C LYS A 42 -4.01 8.69 21.25
N LEU A 43 -2.76 8.26 21.40
CA LEU A 43 -1.77 8.36 20.33
C LEU A 43 -2.16 7.48 19.13
N ALA A 44 -2.61 6.25 19.38
CA ALA A 44 -3.06 5.32 18.35
C ALA A 44 -4.27 5.87 17.58
N GLU A 45 -5.27 6.42 18.28
CA GLU A 45 -6.43 7.08 17.68
C GLU A 45 -6.01 8.24 16.78
N LYS A 46 -5.11 9.12 17.25
CA LYS A 46 -4.58 10.24 16.47
C LYS A 46 -3.82 9.78 15.22
N ILE A 47 -3.05 8.68 15.33
CA ILE A 47 -2.36 8.08 14.20
C ILE A 47 -3.38 7.56 13.18
N GLU A 48 -4.41 6.84 13.61
CA GLU A 48 -5.45 6.32 12.72
C GLU A 48 -6.21 7.43 12.00
N GLU A 49 -6.57 8.50 12.71
CA GLU A 49 -7.24 9.67 12.13
C GLU A 49 -6.37 10.32 11.05
N LYS A 50 -5.09 10.57 11.33
CA LYS A 50 -4.16 11.09 10.33
C LYS A 50 -3.97 10.14 9.15
N ILE A 51 -3.97 8.82 9.36
CA ILE A 51 -3.87 7.84 8.27
C ILE A 51 -5.14 7.90 7.40
N ALA A 52 -6.31 8.03 8.01
CA ALA A 52 -7.59 8.15 7.29
C ALA A 52 -7.68 9.45 6.49
N LEU A 53 -7.13 10.55 7.02
CA LEU A 53 -7.02 11.85 6.33
C LEU A 53 -5.93 11.87 5.24
N GLY A 54 -5.04 10.87 5.21
CA GLY A 54 -3.89 10.84 4.30
C GLY A 54 -2.72 11.74 4.70
N GLU A 55 -2.80 12.41 5.84
CA GLU A 55 -1.78 13.36 6.34
C GLU A 55 -0.80 12.72 7.35
N PHE A 56 -0.78 11.39 7.44
CA PHE A 56 0.08 10.71 8.39
C PHE A 56 1.53 10.69 7.93
N ASN A 57 2.39 11.47 8.61
CA ASN A 57 3.84 11.42 8.44
C ASN A 57 4.47 10.50 9.50
N TYR A 58 5.04 9.38 9.06
CA TYR A 58 5.63 8.39 9.95
C TYR A 58 6.79 8.93 10.81
N ARG A 59 7.65 9.76 10.22
CA ARG A 59 8.88 10.26 10.85
C ARG A 59 8.59 11.25 11.99
N GLU A 60 7.48 11.97 11.89
CA GLU A 60 7.04 12.88 12.96
C GLU A 60 6.66 12.12 14.24
N PHE A 61 6.03 10.96 14.10
CA PHE A 61 5.56 10.17 15.23
C PHE A 61 6.66 9.24 15.77
N PHE A 62 7.52 8.73 14.89
CA PHE A 62 8.54 7.74 15.23
C PHE A 62 9.93 8.11 14.66
N PRO A 63 10.55 9.21 15.11
CA PRO A 63 11.78 9.74 14.52
C PRO A 63 13.00 8.82 14.66
N GLY A 64 13.03 7.98 15.69
CA GLY A 64 14.11 7.01 15.93
C GLY A 64 13.83 5.60 15.40
N SER A 65 12.73 5.38 14.69
CA SER A 65 12.36 4.04 14.26
C SER A 65 13.16 3.59 13.05
N LYS A 66 13.63 2.34 13.08
CA LYS A 66 14.19 1.68 11.88
C LYS A 66 13.17 1.54 10.75
N ASN A 67 11.87 1.59 11.06
CA ASN A 67 10.81 1.59 10.08
C ASN A 67 10.63 2.95 9.41
N ALA A 68 11.12 4.06 9.98
CA ALA A 68 11.03 5.39 9.36
C ALA A 68 11.69 5.43 7.98
N GLY A 69 12.83 4.75 7.80
CA GLY A 69 13.50 4.62 6.50
C GLY A 69 12.69 3.90 5.42
N LYS A 70 11.64 3.14 5.80
CA LYS A 70 10.71 2.51 4.84
C LYS A 70 9.68 3.51 4.30
N PHE A 71 9.51 4.63 4.99
CA PHE A 71 8.55 5.68 4.69
C PHE A 71 9.24 7.03 4.36
N ASP A 72 10.56 7.13 4.52
CA ASP A 72 11.41 8.28 4.12
C ASP A 72 11.64 8.40 2.61
N ILE A 73 10.84 7.69 1.80
CA ILE A 73 10.83 7.95 0.36
C ILE A 73 10.20 9.33 0.20
N PRO A 74 10.89 10.30 -0.44
CA PRO A 74 10.35 11.65 -0.57
C PRO A 74 8.98 11.53 -1.24
N GLU A 75 7.96 12.17 -0.66
CA GLU A 75 6.66 12.36 -1.27
C GLU A 75 6.77 12.51 -2.80
N PRO A 76 6.21 11.62 -3.62
CA PRO A 76 5.22 12.08 -4.56
C PRO A 76 3.91 12.16 -3.78
N SER A 77 3.32 13.35 -3.67
CA SER A 77 1.92 13.45 -3.29
C SER A 77 1.13 12.38 -4.04
N ALA A 78 0.44 11.53 -3.29
CA ALA A 78 -0.59 10.61 -3.76
C ALA A 78 -0.33 10.00 -5.16
N THR A 79 0.54 8.98 -5.27
CA THR A 79 0.45 7.87 -6.25
C THR A 79 1.76 7.07 -6.26
N VAL A 80 1.84 5.98 -5.50
CA VAL A 80 2.90 4.97 -5.67
C VAL A 80 2.26 3.60 -5.82
N VAL A 81 1.78 3.33 -7.02
CA VAL A 81 1.80 1.99 -7.61
C VAL A 81 2.51 2.10 -8.95
N THR A 82 3.77 2.52 -8.92
CA THR A 82 4.69 2.38 -10.06
C THR A 82 6.10 2.63 -9.58
N GLN A 83 6.88 1.56 -9.43
CA GLN A 83 8.28 1.53 -9.88
C GLN A 83 8.85 0.12 -9.71
N ALA A 84 8.63 -0.70 -10.73
CA ALA A 84 9.52 -1.80 -11.06
C ALA A 84 9.62 -1.99 -12.58
N VAL A 85 9.61 -0.92 -13.38
CA VAL A 85 10.15 -0.98 -14.75
C VAL A 85 10.69 0.40 -15.14
N SER A 86 11.99 0.63 -14.93
CA SER A 86 12.71 1.68 -15.64
C SER A 86 13.13 1.13 -16.99
N GLY A 87 12.59 1.67 -18.07
CA GLY A 87 12.99 1.33 -19.43
C GLY A 87 12.14 2.04 -20.47
N MET A 88 12.59 3.22 -20.88
CA MET A 88 12.14 4.04 -22.03
C MET A 88 10.85 4.86 -21.86
N GLY A 89 10.97 6.16 -22.17
CA GLY A 89 9.84 7.01 -22.54
C GLY A 89 9.63 8.21 -21.62
N ARG A 90 9.95 9.39 -22.14
CA ARG A 90 9.82 10.70 -21.52
C ARG A 90 8.39 11.23 -21.77
N GLN A 91 7.77 11.83 -20.73
CA GLN A 91 6.56 12.69 -20.73
C GLN A 91 5.23 11.93 -20.97
N ASP A 92 4.27 11.90 -20.05
CA ASP A 92 3.43 13.04 -19.67
C ASP A 92 2.74 12.83 -18.29
N VAL A 93 2.60 13.89 -17.51
CA VAL A 93 1.92 13.89 -16.20
C VAL A 93 0.42 14.04 -16.48
N GLY A 94 -0.28 12.95 -16.80
CA GLY A 94 -1.72 13.00 -17.03
C GLY A 94 -2.41 11.76 -17.59
N SER A 95 -1.71 10.91 -18.35
CA SER A 95 -2.32 9.75 -19.02
C SER A 95 -1.94 8.43 -18.34
N THR A 96 -2.96 7.67 -17.94
CA THR A 96 -2.77 6.29 -17.47
C THR A 96 -2.48 5.37 -18.65
N PRO A 97 -1.72 4.27 -18.50
CA PRO A 97 -1.40 3.40 -19.62
C PRO A 97 -2.66 2.81 -20.27
N LEU A 98 -2.54 2.39 -21.52
CA LEU A 98 -3.60 1.68 -22.22
C LEU A 98 -3.92 0.37 -21.50
N PHE A 99 -5.19 -0.02 -21.49
CA PHE A 99 -5.65 -1.25 -20.86
C PHE A 99 -4.90 -2.48 -21.39
N LYS A 100 -4.64 -2.55 -22.71
CA LYS A 100 -3.92 -3.69 -23.30
C LYS A 100 -2.50 -3.82 -22.75
N GLU A 101 -1.81 -2.70 -22.55
CA GLU A 101 -0.44 -2.68 -22.04
C GLU A 101 -0.40 -3.04 -20.56
N PHE A 102 -1.32 -2.46 -19.78
CA PHE A 102 -1.48 -2.79 -18.37
C PHE A 102 -1.86 -4.26 -18.16
N ALA A 103 -2.78 -4.80 -18.97
CA ALA A 103 -3.25 -6.18 -18.85
C ALA A 103 -2.13 -7.20 -19.09
N GLU A 104 -1.17 -6.92 -19.98
CA GLU A 104 0.00 -7.77 -20.18
C GLU A 104 0.91 -7.81 -18.95
N VAL A 105 1.20 -6.65 -18.35
CA VAL A 105 2.01 -6.55 -17.12
C VAL A 105 1.33 -7.29 -15.97
N TRP A 106 0.05 -7.00 -15.74
CA TRP A 106 -0.74 -7.66 -14.69
C TRP A 106 -0.84 -9.17 -14.90
N TYR A 107 -1.05 -9.62 -16.14
CA TYR A 107 -1.09 -11.05 -16.45
C TYR A 107 0.24 -11.72 -16.17
N ALA A 108 1.37 -11.11 -16.53
CA ALA A 108 2.69 -11.67 -16.27
C ALA A 108 2.92 -11.86 -14.76
N GLU A 109 2.63 -10.84 -13.95
CA GLU A 109 2.76 -10.89 -12.49
C GLU A 109 1.87 -11.96 -11.87
N LYS A 110 0.59 -11.98 -12.24
CA LYS A 110 -0.39 -12.89 -11.63
C LYS A 110 -0.30 -14.32 -12.13
N SER A 111 0.19 -14.53 -13.35
CA SER A 111 0.33 -15.86 -13.91
C SER A 111 1.28 -16.74 -13.09
N VAL A 112 2.27 -16.18 -12.39
CA VAL A 112 3.19 -16.97 -11.55
C VAL A 112 2.45 -17.79 -10.49
N GLU A 113 1.33 -17.28 -9.97
CA GLU A 113 0.51 -17.92 -8.95
C GLU A 113 -0.45 -18.99 -9.52
N TRP A 114 -0.61 -19.06 -10.84
CA TRP A 114 -1.69 -19.82 -11.48
C TRP A 114 -1.23 -21.11 -12.16
N ARG A 115 -2.09 -22.14 -12.08
CA ARG A 115 -1.98 -23.36 -12.91
C ARG A 115 -2.22 -23.07 -14.39
N THR A 116 -1.64 -23.89 -15.27
CA THR A 116 -1.63 -23.71 -16.74
C THR A 116 -3.02 -23.53 -17.37
N SER A 117 -4.02 -24.27 -16.89
CA SER A 117 -5.38 -24.13 -17.40
C SER A 117 -6.01 -22.78 -17.04
N HIS A 118 -5.73 -22.25 -15.85
CA HIS A 118 -6.26 -20.97 -15.40
C HIS A 118 -5.57 -19.81 -16.13
N LYS A 119 -4.25 -19.90 -16.33
CA LYS A 119 -3.51 -19.00 -17.24
C LYS A 119 -4.19 -18.88 -18.60
N LYS A 120 -4.50 -20.03 -19.23
CA LYS A 120 -5.17 -20.06 -20.54
C LYS A 120 -6.55 -19.40 -20.50
N THR A 121 -7.36 -19.69 -19.48
CA THR A 121 -8.70 -19.07 -19.34
C THR A 121 -8.59 -17.54 -19.20
N ILE A 122 -7.75 -17.05 -18.29
CA ILE A 122 -7.58 -15.61 -18.07
C ILE A 122 -7.00 -14.92 -19.31
N ARG A 123 -6.07 -15.57 -20.02
CA ARG A 123 -5.52 -15.05 -21.28
C ARG A 123 -6.59 -14.92 -22.37
N ASP A 124 -7.45 -15.93 -22.48
CA ASP A 124 -8.57 -15.91 -23.41
C ASP A 124 -9.58 -14.81 -23.04
N ASP A 125 -9.88 -14.60 -21.77
CA ASP A 125 -10.76 -13.53 -21.32
C ASP A 125 -10.18 -12.14 -21.65
N ILE A 126 -8.90 -11.92 -21.38
CA ILE A 126 -8.20 -10.67 -21.74
C ILE A 126 -8.28 -10.45 -23.25
N ASN A 127 -7.85 -11.42 -24.06
CA ASN A 127 -7.71 -11.24 -25.51
C ASN A 127 -9.05 -11.20 -26.26
N LYS A 128 -10.04 -12.00 -25.85
CA LYS A 128 -11.30 -12.16 -26.58
C LYS A 128 -12.40 -11.22 -26.09
N ARG A 129 -12.34 -10.77 -24.82
CA ARG A 129 -13.43 -10.00 -24.20
C ARG A 129 -12.98 -8.59 -23.83
N LEU A 130 -11.85 -8.47 -23.14
CA LEU A 130 -11.45 -7.19 -22.55
C LEU A 130 -10.70 -6.29 -23.55
N VAL A 131 -9.67 -6.80 -24.22
CA VAL A 131 -8.87 -6.05 -25.20
C VAL A 131 -9.71 -5.51 -26.36
N PRO A 132 -10.67 -6.25 -26.96
CA PRO A 132 -11.47 -5.72 -28.06
C PRO A 132 -12.36 -4.53 -27.69
N ARG A 133 -12.65 -4.34 -26.39
CA ARG A 133 -13.51 -3.24 -25.91
C ARG A 133 -12.72 -2.13 -25.24
N PHE A 134 -11.76 -2.50 -24.41
CA PHE A 134 -11.04 -1.57 -23.54
C PHE A 134 -9.58 -1.37 -23.96
N GLY A 135 -9.06 -2.16 -24.91
CA GLY A 135 -7.63 -2.26 -25.19
C GLY A 135 -6.94 -0.93 -25.53
N ASP A 136 -7.62 -0.07 -26.28
CA ASP A 136 -7.15 1.27 -26.66
C ASP A 136 -7.68 2.38 -25.74
N MET A 137 -8.32 2.02 -24.63
CA MET A 137 -8.73 2.95 -23.59
C MET A 137 -7.63 3.03 -22.52
N GLU A 138 -7.41 4.23 -22.01
CA GLU A 138 -6.64 4.42 -20.79
C GLU A 138 -7.34 3.78 -19.59
N VAL A 139 -6.59 3.07 -18.75
CA VAL A 139 -7.16 2.34 -17.59
C VAL A 139 -7.92 3.27 -16.65
N GLY A 140 -7.45 4.51 -16.46
CA GLY A 140 -8.06 5.51 -15.59
C GLY A 140 -9.42 6.03 -16.06
N VAL A 141 -9.78 5.82 -17.33
CA VAL A 141 -11.07 6.25 -17.91
C VAL A 141 -12.14 5.15 -17.79
N ILE A 142 -11.73 3.91 -17.48
CA ILE A 142 -12.67 2.78 -17.35
C ILE A 142 -13.41 2.89 -16.02
N THR A 143 -14.67 3.34 -16.08
CA THR A 143 -15.55 3.43 -14.91
C THR A 143 -16.49 2.22 -14.82
N LYS A 144 -16.94 1.92 -13.60
CA LYS A 144 -17.97 0.90 -13.39
C LYS A 144 -19.29 1.40 -13.99
N ALA A 145 -19.98 0.56 -14.76
CA ALA A 145 -21.35 0.86 -15.17
C ALA A 145 -22.22 1.11 -13.92
N ALA A 146 -22.91 2.25 -13.91
CA ALA A 146 -23.81 2.67 -12.84
C ALA A 146 -25.02 1.73 -12.72
#